data_AF-A0A932Q6F5-F1
#
_entry.id   AF-A0A932Q6F5-F1
#
_cell.length_a   1.000
_cell.length_b   1.000
_cell.length_c   1.000
_cell.angle_alpha   90.00
_cell.angle_beta   90.00
_cell.angle_gamma   90.00
#
_symmetry.space_group_name_H-M   'P 1'
#
loop_
_entity.id
_entity.type
_entity.pdbx_description
1 polymer ?
#
loop_
_entity_poly.entity_id
_entity_poly.type
_entity_poly.pdbx_seq_one_letter_code
_entity_poly.pdbx_strand_id
1 'polypeptide(L)'
;MRKAFVLDTNVLLFDPHALNKFGANDVIIPITVIEEIDRFKREMSENGRNARHFSRLIDQVRKEGSLSQGVKLPNGALLIVELSSAGPLPPELSADRADNRIL
;
A
#
# COMPACT_ATOMS: atom_id res chain seq x y z
N MET A 1 -8.29 0.46 19.48
CA MET A 1 -6.92 0.25 18.95
C MET A 1 -6.93 0.56 17.46
N ARG A 2 -5.97 1.37 17.00
CA ARG A 2 -5.71 1.59 15.58
C ARG A 2 -4.85 0.42 15.06
N LYS A 3 -5.21 -0.15 13.92
CA LYS A 3 -4.46 -1.25 13.27
C LYS A 3 -3.62 -0.71 12.12
N ALA A 4 -2.59 -1.47 11.73
CA ALA A 4 -1.85 -1.26 10.50
C ALA A 4 -2.16 -2.37 9.50
N PHE A 5 -2.37 -2.00 8.23
CA PHE A 5 -2.62 -2.93 7.13
C PHE A 5 -1.52 -2.81 6.09
N VAL A 6 -0.93 -3.93 5.69
CA VAL A 6 0.01 -3.98 4.56
C VAL A 6 -0.78 -4.31 3.30
N LEU A 7 -0.69 -3.44 2.29
CA LEU A 7 -1.38 -3.64 1.02
C LEU A 7 -0.47 -4.28 -0.03
N ASP A 8 -1.05 -5.22 -0.77
CA ASP A 8 -0.45 -5.87 -1.93
C ASP A 8 -0.96 -5.24 -3.24
N THR A 9 -0.20 -5.39 -4.32
CA THR A 9 -0.52 -4.94 -5.66
C THR A 9 -1.88 -5.42 -6.12
N ASN A 10 -2.22 -6.70 -5.87
CA ASN A 10 -3.49 -7.29 -6.30
C ASN A 10 -4.71 -6.56 -5.75
N VAL A 11 -4.65 -6.12 -4.49
CA VAL A 11 -5.73 -5.37 -3.85
C VAL A 11 -5.92 -4.03 -4.56
N LEU A 12 -4.82 -3.35 -4.89
CA LEU A 12 -4.83 -2.04 -5.55
C LEU A 12 -5.25 -2.11 -7.02
N LEU A 13 -4.89 -3.19 -7.71
CA LEU A 13 -5.30 -3.45 -9.09
C LEU A 13 -6.78 -3.85 -9.18
N PHE A 14 -7.30 -4.58 -8.19
CA PHE A 14 -8.71 -4.94 -8.14
C PHE A 14 -9.60 -3.74 -7.79
N ASP A 15 -9.17 -2.93 -6.82
CA ASP A 15 -9.91 -1.75 -6.38
C ASP A 15 -8.97 -0.56 -6.12
N PRO A 16 -8.99 0.47 -7.00
CA PRO A 16 -8.14 1.64 -6.84
C PRO A 16 -8.56 2.53 -5.66
N HIS A 17 -9.71 2.28 -5.04
CA HIS A 17 -10.21 2.96 -3.85
C HIS A 17 -9.98 2.17 -2.56
N ALA A 18 -9.26 1.04 -2.62
CA ALA A 18 -8.99 0.19 -1.45
C ALA A 18 -8.42 0.99 -0.26
N LEU A 19 -7.57 1.99 -0.51
CA LEU A 19 -7.02 2.87 0.53
C LEU A 19 -8.07 3.57 1.39
N ASN A 20 -9.24 3.88 0.83
CA ASN A 20 -10.32 4.56 1.57
C ASN A 20 -11.13 3.59 2.43
N LYS A 21 -10.98 2.27 2.25
CA LYS A 21 -11.77 1.24 2.93
C LYS A 21 -11.24 0.88 4.31
N PHE A 22 -10.04 1.34 4.68
CA PHE A 22 -9.41 1.05 5.96
C PHE A 22 -9.82 2.02 7.09
N GLY A 23 -10.67 3.00 6.81
CA GLY A 23 -11.13 3.96 7.82
C GLY A 23 -9.96 4.75 8.42
N ALA A 24 -9.90 4.87 9.75
CA ALA A 24 -8.81 5.57 10.46
C ALA A 24 -7.60 4.67 10.77
N ASN A 25 -7.48 3.50 10.13
CA ASN A 25 -6.37 2.58 10.30
C ASN A 25 -5.22 2.91 9.35
N ASP A 26 -3.99 2.70 9.81
CA ASP A 26 -2.80 3.03 9.04
C ASP A 26 -2.58 2.02 7.93
N VAL A 27 -2.05 2.48 6.81
CA VAL A 27 -1.78 1.67 5.62
C VAL A 27 -0.30 1.74 5.28
N ILE A 28 0.29 0.57 5.10
CA ILE A 28 1.69 0.37 4.72
C ILE A 28 1.70 -0.22 3.32
N ILE A 29 2.49 0.36 2.43
CA ILE A 29 2.67 -0.10 1.07
C ILE A 29 4.15 -0.39 0.85
N PRO A 30 4.54 -1.66 0.65
CA PRO A 30 5.91 -1.99 0.31
C PRO A 30 6.35 -1.26 -0.97
N ILE A 31 7.60 -0.83 -1.03
CA ILE A 31 8.14 -0.16 -2.24
C ILE A 31 8.02 -1.05 -3.48
N THR A 32 8.13 -2.37 -3.29
CA THR A 32 7.95 -3.36 -4.35
C THR A 32 6.59 -3.22 -5.02
N VAL A 33 5.51 -3.01 -4.25
CA VAL A 33 4.15 -2.80 -4.77
C VAL A 33 4.07 -1.57 -5.68
N ILE A 34 4.76 -0.49 -5.31
CA ILE A 34 4.83 0.71 -6.16
C ILE A 34 5.53 0.41 -7.50
N GLU A 35 6.62 -0.37 -7.46
CA GLU A 35 7.34 -0.81 -8.66
C GLU A 35 6.47 -1.72 -9.56
N GLU A 36 5.66 -2.59 -8.96
CA GLU A 36 4.73 -3.45 -9.71
C GLU A 36 3.65 -2.63 -10.41
N ILE A 37 3.01 -1.73 -9.67
CA ILE A 37 2.03 -0.79 -10.21
C ILE A 37 2.62 -0.03 -11.40
N ASP A 38 3.89 0.39 -11.33
CA ASP A 38 4.54 1.11 -12.42
C ASP A 38 4.56 0.31 -13.72
N ARG A 39 4.77 -1.01 -13.63
CA ARG A 39 4.69 -1.95 -14.77
C ARG A 39 3.27 -2.02 -15.33
N PHE A 40 2.27 -2.15 -14.47
CA PHE A 40 0.85 -2.25 -14.88
C PHE A 40 0.32 -0.98 -15.56
N LYS A 41 0.89 0.21 -15.29
CA LYS A 41 0.44 1.48 -15.93
C LYS A 41 0.50 1.45 -17.46
N ARG A 42 1.31 0.57 -18.04
CA ARG A 42 1.47 0.43 -19.51
C ARG A 42 0.36 -0.38 -20.16
N GLU A 43 -0.43 -1.10 -19.38
CA GLU A 43 -1.51 -1.93 -19.91
C GLU A 43 -2.75 -1.08 -20.27
N MET A 44 -3.42 -1.45 -21.35
CA MET A 44 -4.71 -0.88 -21.75
C MET A 44 -5.91 -1.59 -21.09
N SER A 45 -5.64 -2.45 -20.10
CA SER A 45 -6.62 -3.20 -19.32
C SER A 45 -7.24 -2.36 -18.19
N GLU A 46 -8.30 -2.87 -17.56
CA GLU A 46 -8.86 -2.29 -16.34
C GLU A 46 -7.81 -2.25 -15.21
N ASN A 47 -6.98 -3.29 -15.07
CA ASN A 47 -5.85 -3.30 -14.14
C ASN A 47 -4.89 -2.12 -14.42
N GLY A 48 -4.57 -1.85 -15.68
CA GLY A 48 -3.76 -0.69 -16.06
C GLY A 48 -4.44 0.64 -15.74
N ARG A 49 -5.78 0.74 -15.87
CA ARG A 49 -6.53 1.93 -15.45
C ARG A 49 -6.45 2.13 -13.93
N ASN A 50 -6.60 1.06 -13.16
CA ASN A 50 -6.53 1.09 -11.69
C ASN A 50 -5.12 1.42 -11.21
N ALA A 51 -4.08 0.85 -11.83
CA ALA A 51 -2.68 1.18 -11.58
C ALA A 51 -2.40 2.68 -11.81
N ARG A 52 -2.88 3.25 -12.92
CA ARG A 52 -2.75 4.69 -13.19
C ARG A 52 -3.51 5.55 -12.17
N HIS A 53 -4.67 5.12 -11.72
CA HIS A 53 -5.43 5.83 -10.68
C HIS A 53 -4.67 5.85 -9.35
N PHE A 54 -4.23 4.68 -8.88
CA PHE A 54 -3.47 4.55 -7.64
C PHE A 54 -2.16 5.34 -7.69
N SER A 55 -1.41 5.29 -8.81
CA SER A 55 -0.18 6.09 -8.99
C SER A 55 -0.44 7.58 -8.84
N ARG A 56 -1.53 8.11 -9.40
CA ARG A 56 -1.88 9.54 -9.24
C ARG A 56 -2.19 9.91 -7.80
N LEU A 57 -2.86 9.01 -7.07
CA LEU A 57 -3.16 9.22 -5.66
C LEU A 57 -1.88 9.24 -4.82
N ILE A 58 -0.96 8.31 -5.05
CA ILE A 58 0.36 8.31 -4.41
C ILE A 58 1.13 9.59 -4.73
N ASP A 59 1.13 10.04 -5.98
CA ASP A 59 1.79 11.28 -6.38
C ASP A 59 1.18 12.53 -5.73
N GLN A 60 -0.13 12.52 -5.43
CA GLN A 60 -0.77 13.59 -4.65
C GLN A 60 -0.30 13.56 -3.19
N VAL A 61 -0.33 12.39 -2.54
CA VAL A 61 0.07 12.26 -1.13
C VAL A 61 1.56 12.60 -0.93
N ARG A 62 2.43 12.29 -1.90
CA ARG A 62 3.86 12.70 -1.87
C ARG A 62 4.08 14.20 -1.81
N LYS A 63 3.11 15.01 -2.26
CA LYS A 63 3.20 16.47 -2.18
C LYS A 63 2.91 16.99 -0.77
N GLU A 64 2.22 16.20 0.04
CA GLU A 64 1.84 16.55 1.40
C GLU A 64 2.90 16.14 2.44
N GLY A 65 3.83 15.25 2.08
CA GLY A 65 4.95 14.87 2.93
C GLY A 65 5.75 13.68 2.42
N SER A 66 6.70 13.22 3.25
CA SER A 66 7.52 12.06 2.93
C SER A 66 6.75 10.76 3.22
N LEU A 67 6.44 9.99 2.16
CA LEU A 67 5.78 8.70 2.30
C LEU A 67 6.56 7.70 3.17
N SER A 68 7.89 7.76 3.18
CA SER A 68 8.69 6.86 4.02
C SER A 68 8.66 7.22 5.51
N GLN A 69 8.24 8.44 5.86
CA GLN A 69 8.01 8.87 7.24
C GLN A 69 6.53 8.77 7.63
N GLY A 70 5.67 8.39 6.68
CA GLY A 70 4.22 8.41 6.83
C GLY A 70 3.62 9.78 6.52
N VAL A 71 2.56 9.79 5.71
CA VAL A 71 1.75 10.97 5.42
C VAL A 71 0.36 10.77 6.00
N LYS A 72 -0.15 11.77 6.71
CA LYS A 72 -1.46 11.71 7.33
C LYS A 72 -2.54 12.00 6.29
N LEU A 73 -3.41 11.02 6.07
CA LEU A 73 -4.56 11.13 5.18
C LEU A 73 -5.71 11.91 5.85
N PRO A 74 -6.69 12.43 5.07
CA PRO A 74 -7.82 13.20 5.60
C PRO A 74 -8.69 12.44 6.62
N ASN A 75 -8.75 11.12 6.51
CA ASN A 75 -9.45 10.23 7.45
C ASN A 75 -8.67 10.00 8.77
N GLY A 76 -7.50 10.63 8.92
CA GLY A 76 -6.64 10.54 10.09
C GLY A 76 -5.71 9.32 10.10
N ALA A 77 -5.76 8.44 9.09
CA ALA A 77 -4.81 7.34 8.91
C ALA A 77 -3.44 7.84 8.46
N LEU A 78 -2.39 7.05 8.68
CA LEU A 78 -1.08 7.24 8.07
C LEU A 78 -0.94 6.35 6.84
N LEU A 79 -0.45 6.92 5.74
CA LEU A 79 0.02 6.18 4.58
C LEU A 79 1.55 6.16 4.58
N ILE A 80 2.13 4.97 4.68
CA ILE A 80 3.58 4.76 4.74
C ILE A 80 4.01 3.93 3.54
N VAL A 81 5.08 4.35 2.85
CA VAL A 81 5.78 3.49 1.88
C VAL A 81 7.01 2.90 2.55
N GLU A 82 7.01 1.57 2.68
CA GLU A 82 8.09 0.82 3.30
C GLU A 82 9.21 0.57 2.27
N LEU A 83 10.38 1.16 2.51
CA LEU A 83 11.54 1.09 1.62
C LEU A 83 12.39 -0.16 1.81
N SER A 84 12.26 -0.85 2.95
CA SER A 84 12.99 -2.08 3.22
C SER A 84 12.28 -3.27 2.58
N SER A 85 12.93 -3.89 1.59
CA SER A 85 12.52 -5.19 1.06
C SER A 85 12.66 -6.34 2.08
N ALA A 86 13.25 -6.07 3.24
CA ALA A 86 13.25 -6.92 4.43
C ALA A 86 13.47 -6.05 5.69
N GLY A 87 12.43 -5.84 6.49
CA GLY A 87 12.48 -5.10 7.77
C GLY A 87 11.28 -5.49 8.65
N PRO A 88 11.37 -5.45 9.98
CA PRO A 88 10.54 -6.26 10.86
C PRO A 88 9.08 -5.81 10.72
N LEU A 89 8.27 -6.72 10.18
CA LEU A 89 6.82 -6.67 10.30
C LEU A 89 6.48 -6.32 11.76
N PRO A 90 5.45 -5.49 12.02
CA PRO A 90 4.95 -5.27 13.37
C PRO A 90 4.88 -6.60 14.14
N PRO A 91 5.11 -6.66 15.46
CA PRO A 91 5.08 -7.93 16.19
C PRO A 91 3.78 -8.72 15.93
N GLU A 92 2.68 -8.06 15.57
CA GLU A 92 1.41 -8.68 15.17
C GLU A 92 1.43 -9.38 13.80
N LEU A 93 2.38 -9.03 12.93
CA LEU A 93 2.57 -9.51 11.55
C LEU A 93 3.91 -10.21 11.35
N SER A 94 4.78 -10.27 12.36
CA SER A 94 6.07 -10.95 12.32
C SER A 94 5.91 -12.39 11.86
N ALA A 95 6.60 -12.73 10.75
CA ALA A 95 6.62 -14.03 10.09
C ALA A 95 7.19 -15.19 10.96
N ASP A 96 7.41 -14.95 12.25
CA ASP A 96 7.78 -15.95 13.28
C ASP A 96 6.55 -16.73 13.80
N ARG A 97 5.38 -16.54 13.19
CA ARG A 97 4.35 -17.58 13.13
C ARG A 97 4.25 -18.06 11.69
N ALA A 98 5.32 -18.71 11.26
CA ALA A 98 5.32 -19.55 10.07
C ALA A 98 4.27 -20.65 10.24
N ASP A 99 3.08 -20.46 9.66
CA ASP A 99 2.16 -21.58 9.45
C ASP A 99 1.21 -21.47 8.25
N ASN A 100 1.17 -20.36 7.50
CA ASN A 100 0.24 -20.26 6.35
C ASN A 100 0.93 -20.12 4.99
N ARG A 101 1.92 -20.98 4.71
CA ARG A 101 2.22 -21.36 3.32
C ARG A 101 1.11 -22.29 2.84
N ILE A 102 0.12 -21.78 2.11
CA ILE A 102 -0.83 -22.64 1.40
C ILE A 102 -0.25 -22.95 0.01
N LEU A 103 -0.22 -24.25 -0.29
CA LEU A 103 0.06 -24.90 -1.58
C LEU A 103 -0.99 -24.57 -2.64
#